data_AF-A0A4R9QNK0-F1
#
_entry.id   AF-A0A4R9QNK0-F1
#
_cell.length_a   1.000
_cell.length_b   1.000
_cell.length_c   1.000
_cell.angle_alpha   90.00
_cell.angle_beta   90.00
_cell.angle_gamma   90.00
#
_symmetry.space_group_name_H-M   'P 1'
#
loop_
_entity.id
_entity.type
_entity.pdbx_description
1 polymer ?
#
loop_
_entity_poly.entity_id
_entity_poly.type
_entity_poly.pdbx_seq_one_letter_code
_entity_poly.pdbx_strand_id
1 'polypeptide(L)'
;MRAPYLAIAAASLLTAGSAFAAGIDLSKPYGDKYGCINRNGQEVAADQMLLVTDQELITAASACTFSDKQVQADGSLVVTAKCEAEGEEGQSPTKFIIKRSKKNAKKLVVTDQDGNAMGEVSRCK
;
A
#
# COMPACT_ATOMS: atom_id res chain seq x y z
N MET A 1 -48.44 24.14 48.31
CA MET A 1 -47.08 24.36 47.77
C MET A 1 -46.55 22.99 47.35
N ARG A 2 -46.66 22.62 46.06
CA ARG A 2 -45.68 22.77 44.96
C ARG A 2 -44.32 22.11 45.22
N ALA A 3 -44.10 20.94 44.60
CA ALA A 3 -43.00 20.71 43.65
C ALA A 3 -43.06 19.28 43.07
N PRO A 4 -43.15 19.09 41.73
CA PRO A 4 -42.82 17.82 41.10
C PRO A 4 -41.33 17.80 40.73
N TYR A 5 -40.63 16.72 41.09
CA TYR A 5 -39.24 16.51 40.69
C TYR A 5 -39.17 16.13 39.20
N LEU A 6 -38.66 17.04 38.37
CA LEU A 6 -38.29 16.77 36.97
C LEU A 6 -36.99 15.95 36.96
N ALA A 7 -37.05 14.71 36.47
CA ALA A 7 -35.86 13.95 36.10
C ALA A 7 -35.48 14.29 34.65
N ILE A 8 -34.39 15.04 34.47
CA ILE A 8 -33.82 15.32 33.15
C ILE A 8 -32.88 14.16 32.79
N ALA A 9 -33.31 13.29 31.88
CA ALA A 9 -32.46 12.26 31.30
C ALA A 9 -31.60 12.90 30.20
N ALA A 10 -30.31 13.11 30.48
CA ALA A 10 -29.34 13.55 29.48
C ALA A 10 -28.95 12.38 28.57
N ALA A 11 -29.48 12.37 27.34
CA ALA A 11 -29.08 11.42 26.31
C ALA A 11 -27.73 11.86 25.70
N SER A 12 -26.64 11.22 26.10
CA SER A 12 -25.32 11.38 25.49
C SER A 12 -25.30 10.71 24.11
N LEU A 13 -25.40 11.50 23.04
CA LEU A 13 -25.18 11.05 21.67
C LEU A 13 -23.69 10.70 21.48
N LEU A 14 -23.38 9.41 21.49
CA LEU A 14 -22.09 8.88 21.04
C LEU A 14 -22.00 9.04 19.51
N THR A 15 -21.41 10.13 19.05
CA THR A 15 -21.00 10.24 17.65
C THR A 15 -19.79 9.33 17.44
N ALA A 16 -20.02 8.10 16.99
CA ALA A 16 -18.97 7.24 16.47
C ALA A 16 -18.42 7.88 15.18
N GLY A 17 -17.34 8.65 15.31
CA GLY A 17 -16.63 9.19 14.15
C GLY A 17 -15.99 8.06 13.38
N SER A 18 -16.39 7.86 12.13
CA SER A 18 -15.74 6.92 11.21
C SER A 18 -14.29 7.35 11.00
N ALA A 19 -13.35 6.65 11.61
CA ALA A 19 -11.94 6.84 11.34
C ALA A 19 -11.61 6.24 9.97
N PHE A 20 -11.41 7.09 8.96
CA PHE A 20 -10.85 6.65 7.69
C PHE A 20 -9.38 6.27 7.90
N ALA A 21 -8.99 5.09 7.43
CA ALA A 21 -7.60 4.69 7.48
C ALA A 21 -6.78 5.61 6.56
N ALA A 22 -5.71 6.21 7.11
CA ALA A 22 -4.80 7.04 6.32
C ALA A 22 -4.20 6.19 5.19
N GLY A 23 -4.36 6.68 3.96
CA GLY A 23 -3.84 6.04 2.76
C GLY A 23 -2.31 5.85 2.80
N ILE A 24 -1.81 5.07 1.85
CA ILE A 24 -0.37 4.81 1.70
C ILE A 24 0.26 5.97 0.93
N ASP A 25 1.24 6.61 1.55
CA ASP A 25 2.08 7.62 0.93
C ASP A 25 3.33 6.97 0.32
N LEU A 26 3.47 7.09 -1.00
CA LEU A 26 4.59 6.59 -1.80
C LEU A 26 5.55 7.72 -2.22
N SER A 27 5.46 8.93 -1.64
CA SER A 27 6.41 10.03 -1.87
C SER A 27 7.87 9.65 -1.62
N LYS A 28 8.11 8.55 -0.90
CA LYS A 28 9.40 7.92 -0.72
C LYS A 28 9.34 6.47 -1.17
N PRO A 29 10.41 5.94 -1.78
CA PRO A 29 10.45 4.54 -2.19
C PRO A 29 10.44 3.60 -0.99
N TYR A 30 9.81 2.45 -1.17
CA TYR A 30 9.82 1.32 -0.24
C TYR A 30 10.44 0.12 -0.94
N GLY A 31 11.34 -0.59 -0.29
CA GLY A 31 11.90 -1.80 -0.86
C GLY A 31 12.33 -2.80 0.19
N ASP A 32 12.69 -3.99 -0.29
CA ASP A 32 13.52 -4.90 0.48
C ASP A 32 14.99 -4.41 0.47
N LYS A 33 15.90 -5.23 0.99
CA LYS A 33 17.34 -4.89 1.03
C LYS A 33 17.87 -4.52 -0.36
N TYR A 34 17.57 -5.32 -1.39
CA TYR A 34 18.12 -5.14 -2.72
C TYR A 34 17.34 -4.10 -3.52
N GLY A 35 16.02 -4.04 -3.37
CA GLY A 35 15.18 -2.97 -3.93
C GLY A 35 15.65 -1.59 -3.49
N CYS A 36 15.94 -1.41 -2.20
CA CYS A 36 16.44 -0.13 -1.71
C CYS A 36 17.89 0.20 -2.12
N ILE A 37 18.71 -0.81 -2.44
CA ILE A 37 20.04 -0.61 -3.02
C ILE A 37 19.90 -0.15 -4.47
N ASN A 38 19.00 -0.76 -5.25
CA ASN A 38 18.85 -0.49 -6.68
C ASN A 38 17.94 0.69 -7.02
N ARG A 39 17.36 1.35 -6.03
CA ARG A 39 16.38 2.45 -6.21
C ARG A 39 16.84 3.63 -7.07
N ASN A 40 18.15 3.84 -7.21
CA ASN A 40 18.72 4.92 -8.01
C ASN A 40 19.34 4.41 -9.33
N GLY A 41 18.91 3.24 -9.81
CA GLY A 41 19.46 2.62 -11.02
C GLY A 41 20.81 1.94 -10.80
N GLN A 42 21.12 1.55 -9.56
CA GLN A 42 22.27 0.68 -9.31
C GLN A 42 21.95 -0.73 -9.83
N GLU A 43 22.93 -1.41 -10.41
CA GLU A 43 22.76 -2.74 -11.01
C GLU A 43 23.32 -3.83 -10.09
N VAL A 44 22.97 -3.79 -8.79
CA VAL A 44 23.32 -4.89 -7.90
C VAL A 44 22.39 -6.05 -8.20
N ALA A 45 22.89 -7.00 -8.98
CA ALA A 45 22.19 -8.22 -9.32
C ALA A 45 21.74 -8.94 -8.05
N ALA A 46 20.46 -9.28 -8.01
CA ALA A 46 19.86 -10.05 -6.95
C ALA A 46 18.76 -10.93 -7.54
N ASP A 47 18.76 -12.21 -7.17
CA ASP A 47 17.72 -13.16 -7.59
C ASP A 47 16.33 -12.76 -7.07
N GLN A 48 16.30 -11.91 -6.04
CA GLN A 48 15.09 -11.34 -5.48
C GLN A 48 15.32 -9.87 -5.14
N MET A 49 14.49 -9.00 -5.70
CA MET A 49 14.34 -7.62 -5.25
C MET A 49 12.89 -7.20 -5.39
N LEU A 50 12.47 -6.30 -4.52
CA LEU A 50 11.17 -5.66 -4.55
C LEU A 50 11.34 -4.20 -4.20
N LEU A 51 10.94 -3.32 -5.12
CA LEU A 51 10.98 -1.89 -4.97
C LEU A 51 9.64 -1.31 -5.43
N VAL A 52 9.05 -0.48 -4.58
CA VAL A 52 7.81 0.26 -4.81
C VAL A 52 8.16 1.73 -4.77
N THR A 53 7.98 2.43 -5.88
CA THR A 53 8.10 3.89 -5.96
C THR A 53 6.70 4.49 -6.04
N ASP A 54 6.60 5.80 -6.25
CA ASP A 54 5.34 6.42 -6.62
C ASP A 54 4.91 6.10 -8.05
N GLN A 55 5.76 5.55 -8.91
CA GLN A 55 5.39 5.31 -10.32
C GLN A 55 5.48 3.84 -10.71
N GLU A 56 6.24 3.03 -9.98
CA GLU A 56 6.64 1.71 -10.45
C GLU A 56 6.68 0.69 -9.31
N LEU A 57 6.43 -0.56 -9.70
CA LEU A 57 6.75 -1.76 -8.94
C LEU A 57 7.85 -2.51 -9.70
N ILE A 58 9.05 -2.56 -9.14
CA ILE A 58 10.22 -3.16 -9.77
C ILE A 58 10.58 -4.43 -9.01
N THR A 59 10.76 -5.51 -9.76
CA THR A 59 11.24 -6.80 -9.27
C THR A 59 12.54 -7.18 -9.98
N ALA A 60 13.12 -8.33 -9.61
CA ALA A 60 14.29 -8.86 -10.33
C ALA A 60 13.98 -9.26 -11.78
N ALA A 61 12.71 -9.53 -12.11
CA ALA A 61 12.29 -10.07 -13.41
C ALA A 61 11.50 -9.09 -14.26
N SER A 62 10.98 -8.00 -13.68
CA SER A 62 10.10 -7.07 -14.38
C SER A 62 10.03 -5.70 -13.73
N ALA A 63 9.75 -4.69 -14.56
CA ALA A 63 9.37 -3.35 -14.11
C ALA A 63 7.91 -3.09 -14.50
N CYS A 64 7.07 -2.74 -13.52
CA CYS A 64 5.66 -2.50 -13.70
C CYS A 64 5.31 -1.03 -13.46
N THR A 65 4.99 -0.30 -14.52
CA THR A 65 4.64 1.13 -14.46
C THR A 65 3.17 1.32 -14.14
N PHE A 66 2.88 2.09 -13.09
CA PHE A 66 1.52 2.37 -12.63
C PHE A 66 0.76 3.25 -13.64
N SER A 67 -0.38 2.75 -14.09
CA SER A 67 -1.32 3.50 -14.94
C SER A 67 -2.49 4.08 -14.14
N ASP A 68 -2.83 3.48 -12.99
CA ASP A 68 -3.92 3.95 -12.12
C ASP A 68 -3.63 3.61 -10.65
N LYS A 69 -4.17 4.43 -9.72
CA LYS A 69 -4.02 4.26 -8.28
C LYS A 69 -5.32 4.57 -7.56
N GLN A 70 -5.79 3.64 -6.73
CA GLN A 70 -7.03 3.77 -5.98
C GLN A 70 -6.78 3.50 -4.51
N VAL A 71 -7.03 4.52 -3.68
CA VAL A 71 -7.00 4.38 -2.22
C VAL A 71 -8.33 3.77 -1.77
N GLN A 72 -8.24 2.65 -1.06
CA GLN A 72 -9.39 1.94 -0.53
C GLN A 72 -9.79 2.49 0.84
N ALA A 73 -11.03 2.20 1.26
CA ALA A 73 -11.55 2.62 2.57
C ALA A 73 -10.76 2.04 3.76
N ASP A 74 -10.08 0.90 3.57
CA ASP A 74 -9.20 0.27 4.57
C ASP A 74 -7.78 0.88 4.59
N GLY A 75 -7.54 1.93 3.79
CA GLY A 75 -6.25 2.60 3.65
C GLY A 75 -5.26 1.87 2.77
N SER A 76 -5.63 0.73 2.19
CA SER A 76 -4.82 0.06 1.17
C SER A 76 -4.81 0.84 -0.14
N LEU A 77 -3.78 0.59 -0.94
CA LEU A 77 -3.62 1.19 -2.25
C LEU A 77 -3.67 0.08 -3.30
N VAL A 78 -4.69 0.10 -4.15
CA VAL A 78 -4.76 -0.74 -5.34
C VAL A 78 -4.11 0.04 -6.47
N VAL A 79 -3.13 -0.55 -7.13
CA VAL A 79 -2.48 0.03 -8.31
C VAL A 79 -2.73 -0.86 -9.51
N THR A 80 -3.07 -0.25 -10.64
CA THR A 80 -3.06 -0.94 -11.94
C THR A 80 -1.75 -0.56 -12.62
N ALA A 81 -1.03 -1.55 -13.14
CA ALA A 81 0.29 -1.38 -13.73
C ALA A 81 0.41 -2.13 -15.04
N LYS A 82 1.31 -1.66 -15.91
CA LYS A 82 1.75 -2.40 -17.09
C LYS A 82 3.16 -2.90 -16.84
N CYS A 83 3.35 -4.21 -16.92
CA CYS A 83 4.62 -4.85 -16.62
C CYS A 83 5.39 -5.14 -17.89
N GLU A 84 6.66 -4.74 -17.90
CA GLU A 84 7.65 -5.12 -18.90
C GLU A 84 8.51 -6.23 -18.32
N ALA A 85 8.40 -7.41 -18.88
CA ALA A 85 9.26 -8.55 -18.61
C ALA A 85 10.11 -8.84 -19.84
N GLU A 86 11.37 -9.20 -19.62
CA GLU A 86 12.30 -9.59 -20.68
C GLU A 86 11.71 -10.74 -21.51
N GLY A 87 11.41 -10.48 -22.79
CA GLY A 87 10.94 -11.50 -23.74
C GLY A 87 9.42 -11.68 -23.88
N GLU A 88 8.59 -10.84 -23.26
CA GLU A 88 7.13 -10.87 -23.48
C GLU A 88 6.65 -9.83 -24.50
N GLU A 89 5.90 -10.27 -25.53
CA GLU A 89 5.21 -9.37 -26.46
C GLU A 89 3.79 -9.10 -25.97
N GLY A 90 3.57 -7.88 -25.47
CA GLY A 90 2.25 -7.37 -25.06
C GLY A 90 2.13 -7.17 -23.55
N GLN A 91 1.62 -6.00 -23.16
CA GLN A 91 1.45 -5.63 -21.76
C GLN A 91 -0.04 -5.65 -21.41
N SER A 92 -0.47 -6.66 -20.64
CA SER A 92 -1.79 -6.64 -20.03
C SER A 92 -1.75 -5.86 -18.71
N PRO A 93 -2.74 -5.00 -18.42
CA PRO A 93 -2.81 -4.31 -17.14
C PRO A 93 -2.95 -5.32 -15.99
N THR A 94 -2.02 -5.28 -15.04
CA THR A 94 -2.02 -6.12 -13.84
C THR A 94 -2.34 -5.28 -12.62
N LYS A 95 -3.11 -5.83 -11.68
CA LYS A 95 -3.43 -5.14 -10.42
C LYS A 95 -2.54 -5.65 -9.30
N PHE A 96 -2.05 -4.72 -8.49
CA PHE A 96 -1.34 -5.00 -7.25
C PHE A 96 -2.04 -4.30 -6.10
N ILE A 97 -1.93 -4.89 -4.90
CA ILE A 97 -2.50 -4.34 -3.69
C ILE A 97 -1.37 -4.10 -2.71
N ILE A 98 -1.20 -2.85 -2.31
CA ILE A 98 -0.21 -2.41 -1.33
C ILE A 98 -0.95 -2.15 -0.04
N LYS A 99 -0.53 -2.79 1.04
CA LYS A 99 -1.16 -2.72 2.37
C LYS A 99 -0.13 -2.48 3.45
N ARG A 100 -0.52 -1.86 4.57
CA ARG A 100 0.34 -1.87 5.76
C ARG A 100 0.48 -3.30 6.28
N SER A 101 1.69 -3.69 6.68
CA SER A 101 1.90 -5.01 7.27
C SER A 101 1.17 -5.13 8.60
N LYS A 102 0.40 -6.22 8.75
CA LYS A 102 -0.22 -6.60 10.03
C LYS A 102 0.83 -6.91 11.12
N LYS A 103 2.05 -7.29 10.71
CA LYS A 103 3.17 -7.59 11.61
C LYS A 103 3.93 -6.32 12.00
N ASN A 104 3.99 -5.33 11.13
CA ASN A 104 4.72 -4.08 11.38
C ASN A 104 4.12 -2.90 10.60
N ALA A 105 3.46 -1.97 11.30
CA ALA A 105 2.77 -0.83 10.68
C ALA A 105 3.70 0.16 9.91
N LYS A 106 5.02 0.07 10.10
CA LYS A 106 6.02 0.86 9.36
C LYS A 106 6.40 0.24 8.02
N LYS A 107 5.97 -0.98 7.75
CA LYS A 107 6.25 -1.73 6.53
C LYS A 107 5.01 -1.88 5.69
N LEU A 108 5.22 -2.08 4.39
CA LEU A 108 4.17 -2.39 3.45
C LEU A 108 4.30 -3.85 3.00
N VAL A 109 3.18 -4.46 2.67
CA VAL A 109 3.12 -5.76 1.98
C VAL A 109 2.56 -5.48 0.60
N VAL A 110 3.24 -5.99 -0.42
CA VAL A 110 2.75 -5.97 -1.80
C VAL A 110 2.18 -7.34 -2.11
N THR A 111 0.96 -7.37 -2.63
CA THR A 111 0.34 -8.59 -3.13
C THR A 111 -0.08 -8.41 -4.57
N ASP A 112 -0.17 -9.51 -5.30
CA ASP A 112 -0.89 -9.56 -6.58
C ASP A 112 -2.42 -9.43 -6.35
N GLN A 113 -3.17 -9.50 -7.45
CA GLN A 113 -4.64 -9.46 -7.46
C GLN A 113 -5.30 -10.67 -6.78
N ASP A 114 -4.60 -11.80 -6.73
CA ASP A 114 -5.07 -13.04 -6.09
C ASP A 114 -4.77 -13.06 -4.58
N GLY A 115 -4.04 -12.05 -4.09
CA GLY A 115 -3.67 -11.89 -2.69
C GLY A 115 -2.39 -12.61 -2.30
N ASN A 116 -1.63 -13.15 -3.25
CA ASN A 116 -0.33 -13.75 -2.98
C ASN A 116 0.67 -12.63 -2.66
N ALA A 117 1.36 -12.77 -1.52
CA ALA A 117 2.35 -11.80 -1.10
C ALA A 117 3.62 -11.92 -1.93
N MET A 118 3.98 -10.84 -2.62
CA MET A 118 5.26 -10.71 -3.32
C MET A 118 6.39 -10.41 -2.32
N GLY A 119 6.09 -9.69 -1.24
CA GLY A 119 7.07 -9.39 -0.20
C GLY A 119 6.63 -8.31 0.78
N GLU A 120 7.41 -8.17 1.85
CA GLU A 120 7.27 -7.09 2.83
C GLU A 120 8.43 -6.09 2.66
N VAL A 121 8.09 -4.83 2.42
CA VAL A 121 9.05 -3.77 2.10
C VAL A 121 9.08 -2.70 3.18
N SER A 122 10.24 -2.08 3.36
CA SER A 122 10.45 -0.98 4.30
C SER A 122 10.77 0.29 3.54
N ARG A 123 10.45 1.46 4.10
CA ARG A 123 10.84 2.74 3.50
C ARG A 123 12.36 2.77 3.31
N CYS A 124 12.82 3.06 2.10
CA CYS A 124 14.24 3.20 1.84
C CYS A 124 14.80 4.42 2.59
N LYS A 125 16.07 4.31 3.02
CA LYS A 125 16.78 5.36 3.76
C LYS A 125 17.37 6.39 2.83
#